data_AF-A0A800DNX4-F1
#
_entry.id   AF-A0A800DNX4-F1
#
_cell.length_a   1.000
_cell.length_b   1.000
_cell.length_c   1.000
_cell.angle_alpha   90.00
_cell.angle_beta   90.00
_cell.angle_gamma   90.00
#
_symmetry.space_group_name_H-M   'P 1'
#
loop_
_entity.id
_entity.type
_entity.pdbx_description
1 polymer ?
#
loop_
_entity_poly.entity_id
_entity_poly.type
_entity_poly.pdbx_seq_one_letter_code
_entity_poly.pdbx_strand_id
1 'polypeptide(L)'
;MRGISLRSLGKVPGGAETVVLGMLQALGEDGTLLMPALSYAHIDAENPVFDVLNTPSCVGALPEYFRTRPGTIRSVHPTHSVCGVGIQAESLLKNHHLDTTPCGEHSPLSRITFHARKISIPLEFD
;
A
#
# COMPACT_ATOMS: atom_id res chain seq x y z
N MET A 1 -12.20 3.09 5.63
CA MET A 1 -11.31 3.39 4.49
C MET A 1 -11.65 2.40 3.39
N ARG A 2 -12.08 2.85 2.19
CA ARG A 2 -12.43 1.94 1.08
C ARG A 2 -11.24 1.87 0.11
N GLY A 3 -10.75 0.66 -0.16
CA GLY A 3 -9.58 0.39 -1.01
C GLY A 3 -9.93 0.15 -2.47
N ILE A 4 -8.90 -0.01 -3.31
CA ILE A 4 -9.05 -0.35 -4.73
C ILE A 4 -9.23 -1.86 -4.88
N SER A 5 -10.26 -2.31 -5.62
CA SER A 5 -10.47 -3.71 -5.99
C SER A 5 -10.18 -3.91 -7.48
N LEU A 6 -9.40 -4.94 -7.82
CA LEU A 6 -9.23 -5.34 -9.23
C LEU A 6 -10.53 -5.84 -9.84
N ARG A 7 -11.44 -6.38 -9.04
CA ARG A 7 -12.71 -6.94 -9.54
C ARG A 7 -13.64 -5.85 -10.07
N SER A 8 -13.67 -4.68 -9.44
CA SER A 8 -14.50 -3.55 -9.87
C SER A 8 -13.99 -2.87 -11.14
N LEU A 9 -12.76 -3.16 -11.57
CA LEU A 9 -12.18 -2.66 -12.82
C LEU A 9 -12.54 -3.54 -14.03
N GLY A 10 -13.19 -4.69 -13.82
CA GLY A 10 -13.40 -5.69 -14.87
C GLY A 10 -12.09 -6.34 -15.35
N LYS A 11 -12.10 -6.92 -16.56
CA LYS A 11 -10.89 -7.48 -17.16
C LYS A 11 -10.00 -6.36 -17.66
N VAL A 12 -8.89 -6.12 -16.96
CA VAL A 12 -7.83 -5.21 -17.41
C VAL A 12 -6.80 -6.00 -18.23
N PRO A 13 -6.60 -5.71 -19.53
CA PRO A 13 -5.49 -6.29 -20.30
C PRO A 13 -4.15 -6.00 -19.61
N GLY A 14 -3.33 -7.03 -19.36
CA GLY A 14 -2.08 -6.92 -18.59
C GLY A 14 -2.25 -6.91 -17.06
N GLY A 15 -3.48 -7.04 -16.55
CA GLY A 15 -3.76 -7.31 -15.14
C GLY A 15 -3.36 -6.16 -14.21
N ALA A 16 -2.86 -6.52 -13.02
CA ALA A 16 -2.51 -5.57 -11.97
C ALA A 16 -1.38 -4.61 -12.37
N GLU A 17 -0.43 -5.05 -13.21
CA GLU A 17 0.67 -4.18 -13.67
C GLU A 17 0.16 -2.99 -14.47
N THR A 18 -0.78 -3.23 -15.39
CA THR A 18 -1.41 -2.16 -16.17
C THR A 18 -2.08 -1.12 -15.26
N VAL A 19 -2.71 -1.57 -14.17
CA VAL A 19 -3.34 -0.67 -13.19
C VAL A 19 -2.28 0.17 -12.46
N VAL A 20 -1.20 -0.45 -11.98
CA VAL A 20 -0.09 0.24 -11.31
C VAL A 20 0.58 1.24 -12.24
N LEU A 21 0.92 0.83 -13.47
CA LEU A 21 1.53 1.71 -14.47
C LEU A 21 0.61 2.88 -14.84
N GLY A 22 -0.68 2.65 -15.01
CA GLY A 22 -1.66 3.72 -15.26
C GLY A 22 -1.72 4.73 -14.11
N MET A 23 -1.67 4.26 -12.86
CA MET A 23 -1.60 5.15 -11.68
C MET A 23 -0.30 5.95 -11.64
N LEU A 24 0.84 5.30 -11.87
CA LEU A 24 2.14 5.99 -11.93
C LEU A 24 2.18 7.03 -13.06
N GLN A 25 1.67 6.68 -14.24
CA GLN A 25 1.56 7.61 -15.37
C GLN A 25 0.67 8.81 -15.04
N ALA A 26 -0.47 8.58 -14.38
CA ALA A 26 -1.38 9.66 -13.98
C ALA A 26 -0.78 10.58 -12.89
N LEU A 27 0.12 10.06 -12.06
CA LEU A 27 0.84 10.85 -11.05
C LEU A 27 2.01 11.64 -11.64
N GLY A 28 2.56 11.22 -12.79
CA GLY A 28 3.73 11.83 -13.41
C GLY A 28 5.04 11.49 -12.70
N GLU A 29 6.15 12.04 -13.20
CA GLU A 29 7.51 11.74 -12.71
C GLU A 29 7.74 12.19 -11.26
N ASP A 30 7.11 13.29 -10.84
CA ASP A 30 7.15 13.80 -9.46
C ASP A 30 6.14 13.10 -8.54
N GLY A 31 5.45 12.10 -9.06
CA GLY A 31 4.43 11.33 -8.39
C GLY A 31 4.95 10.44 -7.26
N THR A 32 4.09 10.12 -6.30
CA THR A 32 4.33 9.03 -5.34
C THR A 32 3.05 8.25 -5.15
N LEU A 33 3.09 6.95 -5.47
CA LEU A 33 2.00 6.01 -5.29
C LEU A 33 2.22 5.25 -3.99
N LEU A 34 1.21 5.24 -3.12
CA LEU A 34 1.19 4.46 -1.90
C LEU A 34 -0.01 3.50 -1.89
N MET A 35 0.19 2.28 -1.39
CA MET A 35 -0.88 1.33 -1.15
C MET A 35 -0.75 0.67 0.23
N PRO A 36 -1.84 0.53 1.00
CA PRO A 36 -1.82 -0.23 2.24
C PRO A 36 -1.47 -1.70 1.98
N ALA A 37 -0.49 -2.25 2.69
CA ALA A 37 -0.12 -3.66 2.67
C ALA A 37 -0.39 -4.28 4.05
N LEU A 38 -1.65 -4.17 4.50
CA LEU A 38 -2.04 -4.55 5.86
C LEU A 38 -1.88 -6.06 6.06
N SER A 39 -1.45 -6.47 7.23
CA SER A 39 -1.10 -7.86 7.58
C SER A 39 -1.70 -8.29 8.92
N TYR A 40 -2.71 -7.57 9.42
CA TYR A 40 -3.39 -7.86 10.69
C TYR A 40 -4.03 -9.26 10.75
N ALA A 41 -4.32 -9.88 9.60
CA ALA A 41 -4.85 -11.24 9.56
C ALA A 41 -3.77 -12.33 9.72
N HIS A 42 -2.49 -11.94 9.70
CA HIS A 42 -1.35 -12.85 9.77
C HIS A 42 -0.50 -12.64 11.02
N ILE A 43 -0.64 -11.50 11.70
CA ILE A 43 0.19 -11.12 12.83
C ILE A 43 -0.67 -10.99 14.08
N ASP A 44 -0.42 -11.88 15.05
CA ASP A 44 -1.10 -11.96 16.34
C ASP A 44 -0.09 -12.38 17.43
N ALA A 45 -0.58 -12.77 18.61
CA ALA A 45 0.27 -13.16 19.73
C ALA A 45 1.01 -14.48 19.46
N GLU A 46 0.40 -15.37 18.68
CA GLU A 46 0.90 -16.69 18.32
C GLU A 46 1.89 -16.62 17.15
N ASN A 47 1.74 -15.65 16.25
CA ASN A 47 2.64 -15.35 15.14
C ASN A 47 3.07 -13.87 15.12
N PRO A 48 3.95 -13.44 16.05
CA PRO A 48 4.27 -12.03 16.26
C PRO A 48 5.31 -11.47 15.28
N VAL A 49 5.83 -12.30 14.36
CA VAL A 49 6.95 -11.93 13.49
C VAL A 49 6.44 -11.33 12.19
N PHE A 50 6.73 -10.06 11.99
CA PHE A 50 6.55 -9.39 10.71
C PHE A 50 7.87 -9.39 9.92
N ASP A 51 7.83 -9.96 8.72
CA ASP A 51 8.89 -9.89 7.74
C ASP A 51 8.47 -8.92 6.62
N VAL A 52 9.19 -7.82 6.49
CA VAL A 52 8.88 -6.76 5.52
C VAL A 52 8.83 -7.29 4.08
N LEU A 53 9.66 -8.28 3.74
CA LEU A 53 9.74 -8.89 2.41
C LEU A 53 8.70 -10.00 2.22
N ASN A 54 8.46 -10.81 3.26
CA ASN A 54 7.73 -12.07 3.11
C ASN A 54 6.30 -12.06 3.65
N THR A 55 5.96 -11.25 4.65
CA THR A 55 4.60 -11.24 5.22
C THR A 55 3.59 -10.71 4.18
N PRO A 56 2.58 -11.52 3.78
CA PRO A 56 1.63 -11.11 2.75
C PRO A 56 0.67 -10.01 3.23
N SER A 57 0.07 -9.31 2.27
CA SER A 57 -1.05 -8.39 2.49
C SER A 57 -2.37 -9.14 2.55
N CYS A 58 -3.25 -8.76 3.48
CA CYS A 58 -4.57 -9.36 3.68
C CYS A 58 -5.73 -8.51 3.13
N VAL A 59 -5.46 -7.43 2.38
CA VAL A 59 -6.49 -6.45 1.94
C VAL A 59 -6.78 -6.40 0.45
N GLY A 60 -6.16 -7.27 -0.35
CA GLY A 60 -6.56 -7.48 -1.74
C GLY A 60 -5.41 -7.80 -2.69
N ALA A 61 -5.79 -8.26 -3.88
CA ALA A 61 -4.84 -8.73 -4.89
C ALA A 61 -3.96 -7.61 -5.48
N LEU A 62 -4.47 -6.37 -5.65
CA LEU A 62 -3.65 -5.26 -6.15
C LEU A 62 -2.62 -4.79 -5.12
N PRO A 63 -2.96 -4.56 -3.84
CA PRO A 63 -1.95 -4.31 -2.82
C PRO A 63 -0.91 -5.42 -2.67
N GLU A 64 -1.32 -6.68 -2.76
CA GLU A 64 -0.39 -7.82 -2.70
C GLU A 64 0.53 -7.90 -3.92
N TYR A 65 -0.01 -7.64 -5.11
CA TYR A 65 0.80 -7.48 -6.31
C TYR A 65 1.79 -6.32 -6.17
N PHE A 66 1.31 -5.14 -5.75
CA PHE A 66 2.14 -3.96 -5.59
C PHE A 66 3.28 -4.18 -4.58
N ARG A 67 3.03 -4.91 -3.49
CA ARG A 67 4.02 -5.31 -2.48
C ARG A 67 5.18 -6.13 -3.08
N THR A 68 4.89 -7.05 -3.98
CA THR A 68 5.89 -7.95 -4.58
C THR A 68 6.49 -7.42 -5.88
N ARG A 69 5.91 -6.33 -6.43
CA ARG A 69 6.37 -5.69 -7.64
C ARG A 69 7.79 -5.12 -7.47
N PRO A 70 8.72 -5.37 -8.42
CA PRO A 70 10.05 -4.76 -8.39
C PRO A 70 10.01 -3.24 -8.31
N GLY A 71 10.90 -2.66 -7.50
CA GLY A 71 10.98 -1.21 -7.27
C GLY A 71 10.00 -0.67 -6.23
N THR A 72 9.07 -1.48 -5.72
CA THR A 72 8.24 -1.10 -4.57
C THR A 72 9.00 -1.31 -3.26
N ILE A 73 8.93 -0.32 -2.37
CA ILE A 73 9.43 -0.41 -1.00
C ILE A 73 8.28 -0.47 0.00
N ARG A 74 8.51 -1.06 1.17
CA ARG A 74 7.48 -1.23 2.21
C ARG A 74 7.97 -0.69 3.55
N SER A 75 7.10 0.03 4.24
CA SER A 75 7.34 0.47 5.62
C SER A 75 7.28 -0.69 6.61
N VAL A 76 7.97 -0.54 7.73
CA VAL A 76 8.01 -1.57 8.78
C VAL A 76 6.97 -1.26 9.84
N HIS A 77 5.82 -1.95 9.79
CA HIS A 77 4.84 -1.99 10.88
C HIS A 77 4.11 -3.34 10.83
N PRO A 78 4.01 -4.10 11.95
CA PRO A 78 3.56 -5.49 11.92
C PRO A 78 2.18 -5.73 11.30
N THR A 79 1.21 -4.86 11.57
CA THR A 79 -0.17 -5.03 11.09
C THR A 79 -0.60 -4.04 9.99
N HIS A 80 0.03 -2.87 9.90
CA HIS A 80 -0.44 -1.73 9.10
C HIS A 80 0.58 -1.15 8.13
N SER A 81 1.59 -1.94 7.74
CA SER A 81 2.56 -1.50 6.74
C SER A 81 1.92 -0.97 5.45
N VAL A 82 2.64 -0.08 4.78
CA VAL A 82 2.28 0.57 3.52
C VAL A 82 3.43 0.39 2.54
N CYS A 83 3.10 0.10 1.29
CA CYS A 83 4.02 0.00 0.16
C CYS A 83 4.03 1.30 -0.65
N GLY A 84 5.14 1.62 -1.31
CA GLY A 84 5.27 2.83 -2.10
C GLY A 84 6.30 2.80 -3.21
N VAL A 85 6.06 3.63 -4.23
CA VAL A 85 6.95 3.92 -5.36
C VAL A 85 6.88 5.42 -5.65
N GLY A 86 8.01 6.04 -5.98
CA GLY A 86 8.10 7.44 -6.40
C GLY A 86 8.95 8.31 -5.48
N ILE A 87 9.04 9.60 -5.80
CA ILE A 87 10.03 10.54 -5.24
C ILE A 87 9.97 10.71 -3.71
N GLN A 88 8.79 10.56 -3.11
CA GLN A 88 8.60 10.67 -1.65
C GLN A 88 8.45 9.30 -0.95
N ALA A 89 8.51 8.18 -1.67
CA ALA A 89 8.22 6.87 -1.08
C ALA A 89 9.14 6.57 0.10
N GLU A 90 10.45 6.73 -0.06
CA GLU A 90 11.42 6.44 1.01
C GLU A 90 11.19 7.34 2.22
N SER A 91 11.02 8.65 1.96
CA SER A 91 10.84 9.63 3.03
C SER A 91 9.60 9.29 3.85
N LEU A 92 8.48 8.94 3.21
CA LEU A 92 7.19 8.63 3.86
C LEU A 92 7.20 7.29 4.61
N LEU A 93 7.96 6.29 4.15
CA LEU A 93 7.88 4.93 4.67
C LEU A 93 8.91 4.59 5.76
N LYS A 94 10.08 5.23 5.76
CA LYS A 94 11.24 4.80 6.58
C LYS A 94 11.02 4.76 8.10
N ASN A 95 10.16 5.62 8.64
CA ASN A 95 10.04 5.84 10.08
C ASN A 95 8.83 5.15 10.72
N HIS A 96 8.07 4.34 9.98
CA HIS A 96 6.84 3.73 10.52
C HIS A 96 7.09 2.81 11.73
N HIS A 97 8.27 2.22 11.83
CA HIS A 97 8.68 1.37 12.95
C HIS A 97 8.82 2.12 14.28
N LEU A 98 8.86 3.46 14.25
CA LEU A 98 8.92 4.29 15.45
C LEU A 98 7.56 4.41 16.15
N ASP A 99 6.46 4.08 15.47
CA ASP A 99 5.13 4.13 16.05
C ASP A 99 4.78 2.80 16.72
N THR A 100 4.18 2.90 17.90
CA THR A 100 3.59 1.76 18.62
C THR A 100 2.12 1.53 18.28
N THR A 101 1.54 2.42 17.45
CA THR A 101 0.15 2.33 17.00
C THR A 101 0.08 2.33 15.47
N PRO A 102 -0.93 1.66 14.88
CA PRO A 102 -1.13 1.57 13.42
C PRO A 102 -1.06 2.87 12.63
N CYS A 103 -1.51 3.97 13.22
CA CYS A 103 -1.64 5.27 12.58
C CYS A 103 -1.01 6.36 13.46
N GLY A 104 0.18 6.09 14.00
CA GLY A 104 0.95 7.07 14.78
C GLY A 104 1.46 8.23 13.92
N GLU A 105 2.23 9.11 14.55
CA GLU A 105 2.78 10.34 13.93
C GLU A 105 3.71 10.02 12.75
N HIS A 106 4.47 8.93 12.83
CA HIS A 106 5.43 8.52 11.82
C HIS A 106 4.81 7.65 10.72
N SER A 107 3.55 7.26 10.87
CA SER A 107 2.85 6.38 9.94
C SER A 107 2.69 7.07 8.59
N PRO A 108 2.83 6.33 7.47
CA PRO A 108 2.62 6.90 6.15
C PRO A 108 1.24 7.55 6.00
N LEU A 109 0.22 6.99 6.69
CA LEU A 109 -1.14 7.54 6.67
C LEU A 109 -1.24 8.93 7.32
N SER A 110 -0.55 9.15 8.44
CA SER A 110 -0.52 10.46 9.12
C SER A 110 0.37 11.48 8.40
N ARG A 111 1.41 11.01 7.71
CA ARG A 111 2.39 11.86 7.01
C ARG A 111 1.96 12.30 5.63
N ILE A 112 0.99 11.63 5.04
CA ILE A 112 0.34 12.09 3.82
C ILE A 112 -0.48 13.35 4.15
N THR A 113 0.02 14.51 3.72
CA THR A 113 -0.72 15.78 3.84
C THR A 113 -1.91 15.81 2.87
N PHE A 114 -2.90 16.68 3.12
CA PHE A 114 -4.13 16.83 2.32
C PHE A 114 -3.93 17.07 0.80
N HIS A 115 -2.70 17.31 0.33
CA HIS A 115 -2.36 17.50 -1.08
C HIS A 115 -2.10 16.19 -1.84
N ALA A 116 -1.99 15.05 -1.16
CA ALA A 116 -1.92 13.77 -1.86
C ALA A 116 -3.27 13.42 -2.48
N ARG A 117 -3.25 13.17 -3.79
CA ARG A 117 -4.44 12.68 -4.49
C ARG A 117 -4.76 11.27 -4.03
N LYS A 118 -5.76 11.16 -3.17
CA LYS A 118 -6.34 9.88 -2.77
C LYS A 118 -7.22 9.36 -3.90
N ILE A 119 -6.77 8.31 -4.58
CA ILE A 119 -7.58 7.60 -5.57
C ILE A 119 -8.38 6.52 -4.83
N SER A 120 -9.70 6.65 -4.80
CA SER A 120 -10.63 5.62 -4.33
C SER A 120 -11.59 5.27 -5.45
N ILE A 121 -11.58 4.01 -5.90
CA ILE A 121 -12.57 3.49 -6.87
C ILE A 121 -13.70 2.85 -6.05
N PRO A 122 -14.97 3.20 -6.30
CA PRO A 122 -16.09 2.61 -5.56
C PRO A 122 -16.16 1.10 -5.78
N LEU A 123 -16.40 0.38 -4.68
CA LEU A 123 -16.73 -1.05 -4.68
C LEU A 123 -18.23 -1.17 -4.98
N GLU A 124 -18.58 -1.68 -6.15
CA GLU A 124 -19.88 -2.31 -6.33
C GLU A 124 -19.73 -3.77 -5.91
N PHE A 125 -20.51 -4.17 -4.90
CA PHE A 125 -20.67 -5.56 -4.52
C PHE A 125 -21.87 -6.09 -5.32
N ASP A 126 -21.63 -7.11 -6.14
CA ASP A 126 -22.67 -8.10 -6.48
C ASP A 126 -22.68 -9.18 -5.39
#